data_AF-A0A318US02-F1
#
_entry.id   AF-A0A318US02-F1
#
_cell.length_a   1.000
_cell.length_b   1.000
_cell.length_c   1.000
_cell.angle_alpha   90.00
_cell.angle_beta   90.00
_cell.angle_gamma   90.00
#
_symmetry.space_group_name_H-M   'P 1'
#
loop_
_entity.id
_entity.type
_entity.pdbx_description
1 polymer ?
#
loop_
_entity_poly.entity_id
_entity_poly.type
_entity_poly.pdbx_seq_one_letter_code
_entity_poly.pdbx_strand_id
1 'polypeptide(L)'
;MNIGPQVAFVDDVEQQIAPLNKVLKHLHTGTIYFNAKPDQNSFPPEPIESVNILFLDLYYKATFDAELSAQWVESIIPPNKKYVLVVWSKDTHHQEELIRLLNEIDLMPEYIEAWQKTDYDLSSHDFTNKIKDLIRKVSNKNKITEEIIFGEIVELEDDGVLINCRLNDERPTFQVRKFDLELLANIEDMNIGTHVRIRIYTKPGARLIDIFEEHKDRRNLFPAQDFFGGLEGGSFFTGG
;
A
#
# COMPACT_ATOMS: atom_id res chain seq x y z
N MET A 1 -21.97 18.28 -8.53
CA MET A 1 -21.35 17.72 -7.33
C MET A 1 -19.88 18.12 -7.37
N ASN A 2 -19.50 19.20 -6.68
CA ASN A 2 -18.09 19.64 -6.68
C ASN A 2 -17.35 18.75 -5.68
N ILE A 3 -16.74 17.71 -6.23
CA ILE A 3 -15.73 16.86 -5.58
C ILE A 3 -14.53 17.79 -5.36
N GLY A 4 -14.16 18.06 -4.11
CA GLY A 4 -13.11 19.03 -3.73
C GLY A 4 -11.75 18.79 -4.41
N PRO A 5 -10.72 19.61 -4.13
CA PRO A 5 -9.43 19.53 -4.83
C PRO A 5 -8.80 18.14 -4.68
N GLN A 6 -8.44 17.51 -5.79
CA GLN A 6 -7.78 16.19 -5.80
C GLN A 6 -6.25 16.30 -5.69
N VAL A 7 -5.69 17.46 -6.04
CA VAL A 7 -4.25 17.71 -5.98
C VAL A 7 -3.97 18.94 -5.11
N ALA A 8 -3.06 18.81 -4.17
CA ALA A 8 -2.54 19.92 -3.37
C ALA A 8 -1.10 20.25 -3.78
N PHE A 9 -0.77 21.53 -3.81
CA PHE A 9 0.57 22.05 -4.02
C PHE A 9 1.00 22.83 -2.77
N VAL A 10 2.19 22.54 -2.26
CA VAL A 10 2.82 23.28 -1.17
C VAL A 10 4.17 23.78 -1.70
N ASP A 11 4.27 25.08 -1.92
CA ASP A 11 5.43 25.73 -2.51
C ASP A 11 5.48 27.18 -1.99
N ASP A 12 6.67 27.78 -1.90
CA ASP A 12 6.81 29.19 -1.55
C ASP A 12 6.73 30.11 -2.78
N VAL A 13 6.85 29.55 -3.99
CA VAL A 13 6.82 30.25 -5.28
C VAL A 13 5.74 29.68 -6.20
N GLU A 14 4.56 30.27 -6.16
CA GLU A 14 3.39 29.88 -6.98
C GLU A 14 3.70 29.78 -8.49
N GLN A 15 4.60 30.63 -9.03
CA GLN A 15 4.95 30.57 -10.45
C GLN A 15 5.59 29.24 -10.86
N GLN A 16 6.23 28.53 -9.93
CA GLN A 16 6.87 27.24 -10.20
C GLN A 16 5.85 26.10 -10.38
N ILE A 17 4.61 26.27 -9.86
CA ILE A 17 3.53 25.29 -10.02
C ILE A 17 2.63 25.57 -11.21
N ALA A 18 2.69 26.79 -11.78
CA ALA A 18 1.84 27.22 -12.89
C ALA A 18 1.79 26.24 -14.08
N PRO A 19 2.91 25.67 -14.58
CA PRO A 19 2.85 24.73 -15.70
C PRO A 19 2.16 23.40 -15.32
N LEU A 20 2.33 22.91 -14.09
CA LEU A 20 1.64 21.71 -13.58
C LEU A 20 0.13 21.96 -13.45
N ASN A 21 -0.23 23.10 -12.86
CA ASN A 21 -1.63 23.49 -12.68
C ASN A 21 -2.37 23.62 -14.02
N LYS A 22 -1.71 24.19 -15.05
CA LYS A 22 -2.26 24.27 -16.40
C LYS A 22 -2.63 22.89 -16.95
N VAL A 23 -1.73 21.91 -16.82
CA VAL A 23 -1.96 20.53 -17.27
C VAL A 23 -3.12 19.89 -16.50
N LEU A 24 -3.15 20.00 -15.17
CA LEU A 24 -4.21 19.42 -14.34
C LEU A 24 -5.58 20.02 -14.63
N LYS A 25 -5.64 21.33 -14.90
CA LYS A 25 -6.87 22.00 -15.33
C LYS A 25 -7.38 21.47 -16.67
N HIS A 26 -6.50 21.19 -17.63
CA HIS A 26 -6.87 20.53 -18.90
C HIS A 26 -7.37 19.10 -18.70
N LEU A 27 -6.92 18.42 -17.65
CA LEU A 27 -7.39 17.09 -17.24
C LEU A 27 -8.65 17.15 -16.34
N HIS A 28 -9.27 18.32 -16.20
CA HIS A 28 -10.44 18.54 -15.33
C HIS A 28 -10.22 18.12 -13.87
N THR A 29 -8.98 18.24 -13.39
CA THR A 29 -8.60 17.93 -12.01
C THR A 29 -8.58 19.21 -11.17
N GLY A 30 -9.28 19.19 -10.03
CA GLY A 30 -9.29 20.28 -9.06
C GLY A 30 -7.98 20.34 -8.28
N THR A 31 -7.46 21.54 -8.12
CA THR A 31 -6.17 21.81 -7.46
C THR A 31 -6.34 22.82 -6.34
N ILE A 32 -5.53 22.71 -5.29
CA ILE A 32 -5.35 23.73 -4.25
C ILE A 32 -3.88 24.06 -4.09
N TYR A 33 -3.57 25.32 -3.84
CA TYR A 33 -2.21 25.80 -3.58
C TYR A 33 -2.13 26.38 -2.18
N PHE A 34 -1.08 25.98 -1.45
CA PHE A 34 -0.71 26.50 -0.15
C PHE A 34 0.63 27.21 -0.28
N ASN A 35 0.63 28.50 0.06
CA ASN A 35 1.84 29.29 0.07
C ASN A 35 2.63 29.00 1.34
N ALA A 36 3.73 28.26 1.19
CA ALA A 36 4.53 27.77 2.30
C ALA A 36 5.60 28.76 2.79
N LYS A 37 5.52 30.04 2.40
CA LYS A 37 6.43 31.06 2.91
C LYS A 37 6.41 31.12 4.44
N PRO A 38 7.58 31.15 5.12
CA PRO A 38 7.66 31.05 6.58
C PRO A 38 6.93 32.12 7.38
N ASP A 39 6.72 33.29 6.78
CA ASP A 39 6.00 34.42 7.36
C ASP A 39 4.47 34.32 7.17
N GLN A 40 4.00 33.31 6.45
CA GLN A 40 2.59 33.06 6.20
C GLN A 40 2.14 31.76 6.86
N ASN A 41 1.18 31.87 7.79
CA ASN A 41 0.51 30.72 8.38
C ASN A 41 -0.59 30.23 7.43
N SER A 42 -0.19 29.57 6.34
CA SER A 42 -1.11 29.14 5.27
C SER A 42 -1.62 27.70 5.43
N PHE A 43 -1.45 27.07 6.60
CA PHE A 43 -1.97 25.72 6.81
C PHE A 43 -3.50 25.71 6.65
N PRO A 44 -4.07 24.63 6.10
CA PRO A 44 -5.52 24.47 6.10
C PRO A 44 -6.03 24.36 7.55
N PRO A 45 -7.26 24.83 7.84
CA PRO A 45 -7.83 24.74 9.18
C PRO A 45 -8.13 23.30 9.60
N GLU A 46 -8.41 22.42 8.63
CA GLU A 46 -8.67 21.00 8.81
C GLU A 46 -8.09 20.21 7.62
N PRO A 47 -7.70 18.94 7.81
CA PRO A 47 -7.27 18.06 6.72
C PRO A 47 -8.32 17.91 5.61
N ILE A 48 -7.87 17.70 4.38
CA ILE A 48 -8.71 17.74 3.19
C ILE A 48 -8.94 16.33 2.62
N GLU A 49 -10.13 15.80 2.89
CA GLU A 49 -10.58 14.45 2.46
C GLU A 49 -10.54 14.19 0.95
N SER A 50 -10.54 15.23 0.11
CA SER A 50 -10.49 15.07 -1.35
C SER A 50 -9.08 14.97 -1.95
N VAL A 51 -8.03 15.39 -1.23
CA VAL A 51 -6.66 15.43 -1.76
C VAL A 51 -6.05 14.02 -1.86
N ASN A 52 -5.78 13.56 -3.08
CA ASN A 52 -5.20 12.25 -3.34
C ASN A 52 -3.74 12.31 -3.79
N ILE A 53 -3.29 13.47 -4.26
CA ILE A 53 -1.90 13.72 -4.66
C ILE A 53 -1.43 15.02 -4.01
N LEU A 54 -0.29 14.98 -3.34
CA LEU A 54 0.36 16.12 -2.70
C LEU A 54 1.70 16.38 -3.39
N PHE A 55 1.85 17.55 -4.00
CA PHE A 55 3.13 18.08 -4.45
C PHE A 55 3.73 18.93 -3.33
N LEU A 56 4.92 18.56 -2.86
CA LEU A 56 5.56 19.16 -1.70
C LEU A 56 6.96 19.65 -2.08
N ASP A 57 7.21 20.95 -1.94
CA ASP A 57 8.57 21.48 -1.90
C ASP A 57 9.22 21.16 -0.55
N LEU A 58 10.54 21.01 -0.50
CA LEU A 58 11.27 20.74 0.75
C LEU A 58 11.94 22.00 1.31
N TYR A 59 12.07 23.06 0.50
CA TYR A 59 12.85 24.25 0.85
C TYR A 59 11.97 25.50 0.92
N TYR A 60 11.32 25.69 2.06
CA TYR A 60 10.56 26.91 2.36
C TYR A 60 11.43 28.04 2.91
N LYS A 61 12.67 27.71 3.30
CA LYS A 61 13.70 28.59 3.83
C LYS A 61 15.01 28.31 3.09
N ALA A 62 16.06 29.04 3.44
CA ALA A 62 17.41 28.77 2.93
C ALA A 62 17.93 27.35 3.28
N THR A 63 17.32 26.70 4.27
CA THR A 63 17.68 25.36 4.74
C THR A 63 16.48 24.42 4.67
N PHE A 64 16.75 23.15 4.41
CA PHE A 64 15.77 22.07 4.53
C PHE A 64 15.27 21.94 5.98
N ASP A 65 13.99 21.67 6.15
CA ASP A 65 13.32 21.48 7.44
C ASP A 65 12.33 20.31 7.31
N ALA A 66 12.75 19.14 7.79
CA ALA A 66 11.98 17.90 7.68
C ALA A 66 10.71 17.94 8.55
N GLU A 67 10.80 18.54 9.74
CA GLU A 67 9.66 18.68 10.65
C GLU A 67 8.58 19.57 10.06
N LEU A 68 8.96 20.74 9.50
CA LEU A 68 8.02 21.63 8.84
C LEU A 68 7.38 20.96 7.61
N SER A 69 8.17 20.20 6.85
CA SER A 69 7.67 19.43 5.71
C SER A 69 6.66 18.35 6.14
N ALA A 70 6.91 17.65 7.25
CA ALA A 70 5.98 16.68 7.81
C ALA A 70 4.71 17.35 8.36
N GLN A 71 4.82 18.50 9.01
CA GLN A 71 3.66 19.30 9.48
C GLN A 71 2.75 19.72 8.32
N TRP A 72 3.32 20.08 7.17
CA TRP A 72 2.52 20.35 5.97
C TRP A 72 1.70 19.13 5.54
N VAL A 73 2.31 17.95 5.52
CA VAL A 73 1.62 16.70 5.20
C VAL A 73 0.51 16.42 6.22
N GLU A 74 0.82 16.48 7.51
CA GLU A 74 -0.14 16.24 8.61
C GLU A 74 -1.34 17.19 8.57
N SER A 75 -1.11 18.47 8.26
CA SER A 75 -2.20 19.45 8.17
C SER A 75 -3.13 19.21 6.97
N ILE A 76 -2.63 18.65 5.87
CA ILE A 76 -3.38 18.49 4.62
C ILE A 76 -4.03 17.10 4.53
N ILE A 77 -3.35 16.05 4.98
CA ILE A 77 -3.72 14.65 4.78
C ILE A 77 -4.36 14.10 6.05
N PRO A 78 -5.65 13.68 6.00
CA PRO A 78 -6.30 13.01 7.11
C PRO A 78 -5.56 11.73 7.55
N PRO A 79 -5.59 11.36 8.84
CA PRO A 79 -5.03 10.11 9.33
C PRO A 79 -5.57 8.89 8.56
N ASN A 80 -4.73 7.87 8.36
CA ASN A 80 -5.03 6.62 7.63
C ASN A 80 -5.45 6.79 6.16
N LYS A 81 -5.37 8.00 5.60
CA LYS A 81 -5.71 8.22 4.21
C LYS A 81 -4.58 7.77 3.29
N LYS A 82 -4.96 7.03 2.24
CA LYS A 82 -4.06 6.72 1.14
C LYS A 82 -3.89 7.95 0.24
N TYR A 83 -2.64 8.31 -0.03
CA TYR A 83 -2.29 9.43 -0.90
C TYR A 83 -0.96 9.18 -1.61
N VAL A 84 -0.72 9.98 -2.65
CA VAL A 84 0.53 10.02 -3.40
C VAL A 84 1.30 11.27 -3.01
N LEU A 85 2.59 11.12 -2.68
CA LEU A 85 3.50 12.23 -2.43
C LEU A 85 4.41 12.43 -3.64
N VAL A 86 4.43 13.63 -4.20
CA VAL A 86 5.40 14.05 -5.20
C VAL A 86 6.31 15.10 -4.58
N VAL A 87 7.57 14.75 -4.35
CA VAL A 87 8.58 15.70 -3.89
C VAL A 87 8.93 16.60 -5.07
N TRP A 88 8.48 17.85 -5.02
CA TRP A 88 8.67 18.86 -6.06
C TRP A 88 9.62 19.92 -5.52
N SER A 89 10.92 19.66 -5.60
CA SER A 89 11.96 20.46 -4.95
C SER A 89 13.16 20.69 -5.87
N LYS A 90 13.95 21.74 -5.63
CA LYS A 90 15.24 21.95 -6.33
C LYS A 90 16.27 20.91 -5.94
N ASP A 91 16.17 20.39 -4.72
CA ASP A 91 16.99 19.31 -4.19
C ASP A 91 16.08 18.25 -3.56
N THR A 92 16.17 17.03 -4.07
CA THR A 92 15.34 15.90 -3.64
C THR A 92 16.08 14.93 -2.72
N HIS A 93 17.36 15.16 -2.42
CA HIS A 93 18.20 14.22 -1.64
C HIS A 93 17.72 14.05 -0.19
N HIS A 94 17.02 15.05 0.35
CA HIS A 94 16.45 15.00 1.69
C HIS A 94 15.10 14.26 1.79
N GLN A 95 14.62 13.67 0.70
CA GLN A 95 13.38 12.90 0.70
C GLN A 95 13.39 11.77 1.74
N GLU A 96 14.52 11.09 1.95
CA GLU A 96 14.61 9.98 2.90
C GLU A 96 14.34 10.41 4.35
N GLU A 97 14.76 11.63 4.72
CA GLU A 97 14.57 12.19 6.06
C GLU A 97 13.09 12.50 6.30
N LEU A 98 12.41 13.11 5.33
CA LEU A 98 10.96 13.33 5.38
C LEU A 98 10.21 11.99 5.51
N ILE A 99 10.58 10.99 4.72
CA ILE A 99 9.90 9.68 4.75
C ILE A 99 9.97 9.03 6.13
N ARG A 100 11.12 9.11 6.81
CA ARG A 100 11.28 8.58 8.16
C ARG A 100 10.31 9.23 9.13
N LEU A 101 10.22 10.56 9.13
CA LEU A 101 9.28 11.30 9.98
C LEU A 101 7.83 10.94 9.67
N LEU A 102 7.44 10.86 8.38
CA LEU A 102 6.09 10.47 7.99
C LEU A 102 5.73 9.05 8.47
N ASN A 103 6.69 8.14 8.50
CA ASN A 103 6.49 6.80 9.04
C ASN A 103 6.36 6.80 10.57
N GLU A 104 7.07 7.68 11.28
CA GLU A 104 6.97 7.82 12.74
C GLU A 104 5.62 8.37 13.21
N ILE A 105 4.94 9.17 12.36
CA ILE A 105 3.63 9.77 12.64
C ILE A 105 2.47 9.08 11.92
N ASP A 106 2.67 7.85 11.41
CA ASP A 106 1.64 7.04 10.74
C ASP A 106 0.97 7.72 9.51
N LEU A 107 1.71 8.55 8.77
CA LEU A 107 1.26 9.26 7.56
C LEU A 107 2.03 8.85 6.30
N MET A 108 2.48 7.59 6.22
CA MET A 108 3.27 7.08 5.10
C MET A 108 2.46 7.12 3.77
N PRO A 109 2.99 7.75 2.69
CA PRO A 109 2.34 7.75 1.39
C PRO A 109 2.24 6.34 0.77
N GLU A 110 1.19 6.09 0.00
CA GLU A 110 1.07 4.85 -0.79
C GLU A 110 2.02 4.85 -1.98
N TYR A 111 2.36 6.00 -2.53
CA TYR A 111 3.35 6.14 -3.60
C TYR A 111 4.14 7.43 -3.44
N ILE A 112 5.44 7.37 -3.75
CA ILE A 112 6.36 8.50 -3.65
C ILE A 112 7.10 8.64 -4.98
N GLU A 113 7.17 9.87 -5.50
CA GLU A 113 7.97 10.20 -6.68
C GLU A 113 8.73 11.51 -6.45
N ALA A 114 10.00 11.56 -6.85
CA ALA A 114 10.84 12.75 -6.70
C ALA A 114 11.02 13.45 -8.05
N TRP A 115 10.61 14.70 -8.16
CA TRP A 115 10.71 15.54 -9.35
C TRP A 115 11.58 16.75 -9.04
N GLN A 116 12.81 16.72 -9.53
CA GLN A 116 13.77 17.80 -9.30
C GLN A 116 13.45 18.99 -10.21
N LYS A 117 13.12 20.16 -9.63
CA LYS A 117 12.68 21.35 -10.39
C LYS A 117 13.70 21.79 -11.43
N THR A 118 15.00 21.61 -11.15
CA THR A 118 16.11 21.99 -12.04
C THR A 118 16.18 21.18 -13.32
N ASP A 119 15.47 20.06 -13.41
CA ASP A 119 15.41 19.23 -14.62
C ASP A 119 14.49 19.83 -15.71
N TYR A 120 13.73 20.89 -15.37
CA TYR A 120 12.71 21.46 -16.24
C TYR A 120 12.93 22.95 -16.46
N ASP A 121 12.70 23.39 -17.68
CA ASP A 121 12.40 24.79 -17.94
C ASP A 121 10.95 25.08 -17.56
N LEU A 122 10.73 25.57 -16.33
CA LEU A 122 9.39 25.84 -15.81
C LEU A 122 8.60 26.89 -16.63
N SER A 123 9.27 27.66 -17.49
CA SER A 123 8.61 28.65 -18.35
C SER A 123 7.97 28.03 -19.60
N SER A 124 8.48 26.89 -20.06
CA SER A 124 8.11 26.32 -21.37
C SER A 124 7.83 24.82 -21.36
N HIS A 125 8.22 24.10 -20.29
CA HIS A 125 8.10 22.65 -20.23
C HIS A 125 6.64 22.18 -20.19
N ASP A 126 6.32 21.21 -21.04
CA ASP A 126 5.02 20.55 -21.04
C ASP A 126 5.03 19.32 -20.14
N PHE A 127 4.41 19.44 -18.96
CA PHE A 127 4.29 18.35 -18.00
C PHE A 127 3.21 17.31 -18.35
N THR A 128 2.51 17.44 -19.49
CA THR A 128 1.38 16.56 -19.87
C THR A 128 1.75 15.08 -19.81
N ASN A 129 2.85 14.68 -20.44
CA ASN A 129 3.26 13.28 -20.46
C ASN A 129 3.71 12.80 -19.07
N LYS A 130 4.39 13.67 -18.32
CA LYS A 130 4.88 13.34 -16.97
C LYS A 130 3.74 13.12 -15.97
N ILE A 131 2.70 13.96 -16.03
CA ILE A 131 1.49 13.79 -15.24
C ILE A 131 0.71 12.54 -15.66
N LYS A 132 0.57 12.27 -16.97
CA LYS A 132 -0.06 11.04 -17.45
C LYS A 132 0.70 9.79 -16.98
N ASP A 133 2.03 9.85 -16.98
CA ASP A 133 2.87 8.76 -16.51
C ASP A 133 2.73 8.54 -15.00
N LEU A 134 2.71 9.61 -14.19
CA LEU A 134 2.41 9.54 -12.76
C LEU A 134 1.07 8.83 -12.51
N ILE A 135 0.00 9.29 -13.18
CA ILE A 135 -1.34 8.71 -13.06
C ILE A 135 -1.32 7.22 -13.44
N ARG A 136 -0.61 6.85 -14.51
CA ARG A 136 -0.47 5.46 -14.94
C ARG A 136 0.27 4.61 -13.92
N LYS A 137 1.38 5.10 -13.35
CA LYS A 137 2.17 4.40 -12.32
C LYS A 137 1.32 4.15 -11.07
N VAL A 138 0.64 5.19 -10.58
CA VAL A 138 -0.27 5.10 -9.42
C VAL A 138 -1.39 4.10 -9.69
N SER A 139 -2.02 4.17 -10.86
CA SER A 139 -3.10 3.25 -11.24
C SER A 139 -2.63 1.80 -11.40
N ASN A 140 -1.38 1.57 -11.83
CA ASN A 140 -0.82 0.23 -11.98
C ASN A 140 -0.36 -0.37 -10.65
N LYS A 141 0.12 0.44 -9.70
CA LYS A 141 0.38 -0.03 -8.33
C LYS A 141 -0.89 -0.57 -7.68
N ASN A 142 -2.03 0.08 -7.92
CA ASN A 142 -3.34 -0.38 -7.46
C ASN A 142 -3.85 -1.67 -8.13
N LYS A 143 -3.15 -2.20 -9.15
CA LYS A 143 -3.51 -3.47 -9.81
C LYS A 143 -2.72 -4.67 -9.29
N ILE A 144 -1.75 -4.45 -8.40
CA ILE A 144 -1.01 -5.53 -7.76
C ILE A 144 -1.56 -5.66 -6.34
N THR A 145 -2.33 -6.72 -6.09
CA THR A 145 -2.81 -7.03 -4.74
C THR A 145 -1.95 -8.13 -4.16
N GLU A 146 -1.48 -7.94 -2.93
CA GLU A 146 -0.87 -8.99 -2.12
C GLU A 146 -1.90 -9.47 -1.10
N GLU A 147 -2.15 -10.77 -1.10
CA GLU A 147 -3.00 -11.46 -0.13
C GLU A 147 -2.12 -12.46 0.63
N ILE A 148 -2.17 -12.41 1.96
CA ILE A 148 -1.48 -13.37 2.84
C ILE A 148 -2.54 -14.25 3.48
N ILE A 149 -2.48 -15.55 3.21
CA ILE A 149 -3.34 -16.55 3.86
C ILE A 149 -2.47 -17.55 4.63
N PHE A 150 -3.01 -18.07 5.72
CA PHE A 150 -2.38 -19.17 6.46
C PHE A 150 -3.07 -20.47 6.11
N GLY A 151 -2.32 -21.57 6.14
CA GLY A 151 -2.86 -22.89 5.90
C GLY A 151 -2.20 -23.97 6.74
N GLU A 152 -2.86 -25.10 6.83
CA GLU A 152 -2.36 -26.33 7.43
C GLU A 152 -2.34 -27.44 6.37
N ILE A 153 -1.21 -28.13 6.23
CA ILE A 153 -1.11 -29.30 5.35
C ILE A 153 -1.99 -30.40 5.93
N VAL A 154 -2.98 -30.84 5.17
CA VAL A 154 -3.92 -31.90 5.60
C VAL A 154 -3.64 -33.24 4.90
N GLU A 155 -3.03 -33.22 3.71
CA GLU A 155 -2.73 -34.42 2.95
C GLU A 155 -1.56 -34.19 1.97
N LEU A 156 -0.74 -35.21 1.77
CA LEU A 156 0.36 -35.25 0.81
C LEU A 156 0.00 -36.26 -0.28
N GLU A 157 -0.04 -35.81 -1.54
CA GLU A 157 -0.31 -36.63 -2.72
C GLU A 157 0.94 -36.69 -3.61
N ASP A 158 0.99 -37.64 -4.54
CA ASP A 158 2.14 -37.84 -5.43
C ASP A 158 2.41 -36.62 -6.36
N ASP A 159 1.37 -35.86 -6.70
CA ASP A 159 1.40 -34.72 -7.62
C ASP A 159 1.06 -33.38 -6.95
N GLY A 160 0.91 -33.33 -5.62
CA GLY A 160 0.58 -32.09 -4.93
C GLY A 160 0.34 -32.24 -3.43
N VAL A 161 -0.03 -31.11 -2.82
CA VAL A 161 -0.32 -31.02 -1.39
C VAL A 161 -1.68 -30.38 -1.19
N LEU A 162 -2.52 -31.00 -0.36
CA LEU A 162 -3.78 -30.40 0.08
C LEU A 162 -3.54 -29.57 1.34
N ILE A 163 -3.91 -28.30 1.26
CA ILE A 163 -3.73 -27.34 2.33
C ILE A 163 -5.09 -26.75 2.70
N ASN A 164 -5.48 -26.89 3.96
CA ASN A 164 -6.64 -26.23 4.51
C ASN A 164 -6.32 -24.74 4.74
N CYS A 165 -6.79 -23.86 3.86
CA CYS A 165 -6.47 -22.45 3.88
C CYS A 165 -7.53 -21.66 4.66
N ARG A 166 -7.10 -20.81 5.59
CA ARG A 166 -7.97 -19.84 6.28
C ARG A 166 -8.06 -18.56 5.44
N LEU A 167 -9.28 -18.23 4.99
CA LEU A 167 -9.53 -17.12 4.05
C LEU A 167 -9.96 -15.82 4.72
N ASN A 168 -10.46 -15.87 5.95
CA ASN A 168 -10.95 -14.69 6.65
C ASN A 168 -10.69 -14.81 8.15
N ASP A 169 -10.09 -13.76 8.72
CA ASP A 169 -9.71 -13.75 10.13
C ASP A 169 -10.84 -13.32 11.07
N GLU A 170 -11.75 -12.45 10.62
CA GLU A 170 -12.90 -11.98 11.39
C GLU A 170 -14.02 -13.02 11.46
N ARG A 171 -14.21 -13.77 10.37
CA ARG A 171 -15.15 -14.89 10.26
C ARG A 171 -14.40 -16.09 9.71
N PRO A 172 -13.84 -16.96 10.57
CA PRO A 172 -13.03 -18.10 10.17
C PRO A 172 -13.73 -18.94 9.11
N THR A 173 -13.29 -18.79 7.86
CA THR A 173 -13.76 -19.55 6.72
C THR A 173 -12.56 -20.28 6.14
N PHE A 174 -12.77 -21.56 5.84
CA PHE A 174 -11.72 -22.48 5.46
C PHE A 174 -12.01 -23.04 4.09
N GLN A 175 -10.96 -23.20 3.27
CA GLN A 175 -11.04 -23.83 1.97
C GLN A 175 -9.82 -24.72 1.77
N VAL A 176 -10.06 -26.01 1.54
CA VAL A 176 -9.00 -26.93 1.11
C VAL A 176 -8.64 -26.63 -0.34
N ARG A 177 -7.34 -26.41 -0.60
CA ARG A 177 -6.79 -26.14 -1.93
C ARG A 177 -5.64 -27.10 -2.20
N LYS A 178 -5.55 -27.60 -3.44
CA LYS A 178 -4.40 -28.38 -3.93
C LYS A 178 -3.35 -27.44 -4.51
N PHE A 179 -2.09 -27.65 -4.14
CA PHE A 179 -0.93 -26.92 -4.67
C PHE A 179 0.10 -27.90 -5.23
N ASP A 180 0.75 -27.51 -6.33
CA ASP A 180 1.83 -28.29 -6.93
C ASP A 180 3.04 -28.33 -5.99
N LEU A 181 3.74 -29.47 -5.92
CA LEU A 181 4.90 -29.67 -5.05
C LEU A 181 6.02 -28.65 -5.28
N GLU A 182 6.18 -28.15 -6.51
CA GLU A 182 7.17 -27.14 -6.87
C GLU A 182 7.01 -25.84 -6.05
N LEU A 183 5.79 -25.49 -5.66
CA LEU A 183 5.51 -24.29 -4.85
C LEU A 183 5.96 -24.44 -3.40
N LEU A 184 6.20 -25.68 -2.92
CA LEU A 184 6.61 -26.01 -1.56
C LEU A 184 8.08 -26.42 -1.48
N ALA A 185 8.87 -26.26 -2.55
CA ALA A 185 10.26 -26.73 -2.63
C ALA A 185 11.19 -26.14 -1.54
N ASN A 186 10.79 -25.03 -0.90
CA ASN A 186 11.55 -24.36 0.15
C ASN A 186 11.11 -24.73 1.58
N ILE A 187 10.22 -25.72 1.75
CA ILE A 187 9.78 -26.20 3.06
C ILE A 187 10.59 -27.45 3.39
N GLU A 188 11.37 -27.40 4.48
CA GLU A 188 12.29 -28.48 4.84
C GLU A 188 11.53 -29.74 5.29
N ASP A 189 10.47 -29.56 6.10
CA ASP A 189 9.68 -30.66 6.67
C ASP A 189 8.20 -30.58 6.27
N MET A 190 7.88 -31.14 5.09
CA MET A 190 6.50 -31.30 4.64
C MET A 190 5.84 -32.50 5.33
N ASN A 191 5.13 -32.24 6.43
CA ASN A 191 4.34 -33.24 7.15
C ASN A 191 2.88 -32.78 7.28
N ILE A 192 1.97 -33.73 7.48
CA ILE A 192 0.57 -33.42 7.85
C ILE A 192 0.59 -32.65 9.18
N GLY A 193 -0.14 -31.54 9.25
CA GLY A 193 -0.16 -30.62 10.39
C GLY A 193 0.88 -29.49 10.31
N THR A 194 1.79 -29.50 9.33
CA THR A 194 2.71 -28.38 9.10
C THR A 194 1.91 -27.14 8.71
N HIS A 195 2.20 -26.02 9.39
CA HIS A 195 1.56 -24.74 9.11
C HIS A 195 2.38 -23.96 8.09
N VAL A 196 1.69 -23.37 7.13
CA VAL A 196 2.30 -22.59 6.05
C VAL A 196 1.71 -21.20 5.96
N ARG A 197 2.51 -20.28 5.46
CA ARG A 197 2.09 -18.95 5.03
C ARG A 197 2.14 -18.92 3.50
N ILE A 198 1.00 -18.64 2.88
CA ILE A 198 0.86 -18.53 1.44
C ILE A 198 0.71 -17.05 1.10
N ARG A 199 1.61 -16.55 0.24
CA ARG A 199 1.53 -15.21 -0.34
C ARG A 199 1.02 -15.30 -1.76
N ILE A 200 0.00 -14.53 -2.07
CA ILE A 200 -0.63 -14.49 -3.38
C ILE A 200 -0.47 -13.08 -3.93
N TYR A 201 0.31 -12.93 -4.99
CA TYR A 201 0.42 -11.69 -5.74
C TYR A 201 -0.43 -11.78 -6.99
N THR A 202 -1.45 -10.93 -7.09
CA THR A 202 -2.31 -10.86 -8.27
C THR A 202 -1.97 -9.61 -9.06
N LYS A 203 -1.58 -9.79 -10.33
CA LYS A 203 -1.42 -8.72 -11.31
C LYS A 203 -2.33 -8.99 -12.52
N PRO A 204 -2.65 -8.01 -13.36
CA PRO A 204 -3.48 -8.26 -14.55
C PRO A 204 -2.89 -9.36 -15.42
N GLY A 205 -3.64 -10.44 -15.62
CA GLY A 205 -3.24 -11.58 -16.45
C GLY A 205 -2.23 -12.55 -15.82
N ALA A 206 -1.86 -12.38 -14.54
CA ALA A 206 -0.98 -13.33 -13.87
C ALA A 206 -1.19 -13.36 -12.35
N ARG A 207 -1.09 -14.55 -11.78
CA ARG A 207 -1.12 -14.77 -10.33
C ARG A 207 0.14 -15.53 -9.95
N LEU A 208 0.91 -14.98 -9.02
CA LEU A 208 2.07 -15.65 -8.43
C LEU A 208 1.68 -16.10 -7.02
N ILE A 209 2.07 -17.32 -6.67
CA ILE A 209 1.81 -17.92 -5.36
C ILE A 209 3.15 -18.38 -4.82
N ASP A 210 3.50 -17.92 -3.63
CA ASP A 210 4.68 -18.38 -2.90
C ASP A 210 4.23 -18.99 -1.57
N ILE A 211 4.77 -20.17 -1.22
CA ILE A 211 4.45 -20.87 0.02
C ILE A 211 5.70 -20.93 0.88
N PHE A 212 5.56 -20.55 2.14
CA PHE A 212 6.63 -20.53 3.13
C PHE A 212 6.22 -21.34 4.35
N GLU A 213 7.20 -21.99 4.99
CA GLU A 213 6.99 -22.54 6.33
C GLU A 213 6.67 -21.42 7.33
N GLU A 214 5.67 -21.64 8.18
CA GLU A 214 5.32 -20.71 9.25
C GLU A 214 5.94 -21.16 10.57
N HIS A 215 6.99 -20.45 11.00
CA HIS A 215 7.71 -20.78 12.23
C HIS A 215 7.01 -20.30 13.51
N LYS A 216 5.93 -19.51 13.41
CA LYS A 216 5.09 -19.16 14.56
C LYS A 216 4.05 -20.25 14.82
N ASP A 217 3.88 -20.62 16.09
CA ASP A 217 2.80 -21.53 16.48
C ASP A 217 1.43 -20.93 16.18
N ARG A 218 0.74 -21.52 15.19
CA ARG A 218 -0.59 -21.08 14.72
C ARG A 218 -1.67 -22.14 14.89
N ARG A 219 -1.42 -23.17 15.70
CA ARG A 219 -2.39 -24.26 15.97
C ARG A 219 -3.76 -23.74 16.41
N ASN A 220 -3.79 -22.65 17.18
CA ASN A 220 -5.03 -22.01 17.63
C ASN A 220 -5.90 -21.44 16.49
N LEU A 221 -5.35 -21.27 15.28
CA LEU A 221 -6.07 -20.77 14.11
C LEU A 221 -6.78 -21.88 13.32
N PHE A 222 -6.39 -23.14 13.55
CA PHE A 222 -6.90 -24.34 12.89
C PHE A 222 -7.37 -25.33 13.97
N PRO A 223 -8.55 -25.10 14.57
CA PRO A 223 -9.05 -26.01 15.59
C PRO A 223 -9.24 -27.41 14.97
N ALA A 224 -8.67 -28.43 15.62
CA ALA A 224 -8.89 -29.81 15.24
C ALA A 224 -10.39 -30.09 15.24
N GLN A 225 -10.95 -30.42 14.06
CA GLN A 225 -12.32 -30.90 13.99
C GLN A 225 -12.34 -32.32 14.52
N ASP A 226 -12.82 -32.49 15.75
CA ASP A 226 -13.13 -33.80 16.29
C ASP A 226 -14.44 -34.29 15.67
N PHE A 227 -14.35 -34.87 14.47
CA PHE A 227 -15.50 -35.43 13.76
C PHE A 227 -16.16 -36.62 14.50
N PHE A 228 -15.51 -37.16 15.52
CA PHE A 228 -15.97 -38.33 16.29
C PHE A 228 -16.20 -38.02 17.78
N GLY A 229 -15.98 -36.78 18.21
CA GLY A 229 -16.18 -36.32 19.58
C GLY A 229 -17.62 -36.49 20.01
N GLY A 230 -17.88 -37.49 20.87
CA GLY A 230 -19.22 -37.86 21.34
C GLY A 230 -19.77 -39.18 20.80
N LEU A 231 -19.03 -39.91 19.95
CA LEU A 231 -19.36 -41.29 19.58
C LEU A 231 -18.80 -42.34 20.54
N GLU A 232 -18.00 -41.93 21.55
CA GLU A 232 -17.56 -42.80 22.64
C GLU A 232 -18.75 -43.18 23.53
N GLY A 233 -19.37 -44.32 23.21
CA GLY A 233 -20.49 -44.91 23.95
C GLY A 233 -21.70 -45.28 23.09
N GLY A 234 -21.72 -44.89 21.81
CA GLY A 234 -22.75 -45.31 20.87
C GLY A 234 -22.45 -46.71 20.32
N SER A 235 -23.34 -47.67 20.59
CA SER A 235 -23.30 -49.05 20.09
C SER A 235 -23.50 -49.15 18.56
N PHE A 236 -22.64 -48.49 17.77
CA PHE A 236 -22.67 -48.55 16.31
C PHE A 236 -21.74 -49.63 15.73
N PHE A 237 -20.84 -50.19 16.55
CA PHE A 237 -20.03 -51.35 16.18
C PHE A 237 -20.46 -52.59 16.97
N THR A 238 -21.67 -53.07 16.71
CA THR A 238 -22.01 -54.48 16.94
C THR A 238 -22.72 -55.01 15.70
N GLY A 239 -22.06 -55.94 15.00
CA GLY A 239 -22.71 -56.86 14.07
C GLY A 239 -22.17 -56.79 12.63
N GLY A 240 -21.29 -57.74 12.30
CA GLY A 240 -20.78 -58.01 10.96
C GLY A 240 -19.50 -58.80 11.00
#